data_AF-A0A955Y354-F1
#
_entry.id   AF-A0A955Y354-F1
#
_cell.length_a   1.000
_cell.length_b   1.000
_cell.length_c   1.000
_cell.angle_alpha   90.00
_cell.angle_beta   90.00
_cell.angle_gamma   90.00
#
_symmetry.space_group_name_H-M   'P 1'
#
loop_
_entity.id
_entity.type
_entity.pdbx_description
1 polymer ?
#
loop_
_entity_poly.entity_id
_entity_poly.type
_entity_poly.pdbx_seq_one_letter_code
_entity_poly.pdbx_strand_id
1 'polypeptide(L)'
;MIVLWTALGCAQGHLRWEGGDDVLRTALVQETTDGGLPHLTVVLSNSTFTCDLPSDPDPVAQTQALLDLSTAACREGAEHVLIELWRADGQDWQGVYTGDPEAGPALLGAERTHLADASWYGIDEAALASTRDFVRTYGVTLSGTHRFDHMSEGGEVELLDGEGTRGRFDFPDAGLSGRFQAERCEPGASLFALLANSPVAACPVVGT
;
A
#
# COMPACT_ATOMS: atom_id res chain seq x y z
N MET A 1 -9.61 -32.37 24.30
CA MET A 1 -10.19 -31.03 24.16
C MET A 1 -9.59 -30.44 22.89
N ILE A 2 -10.34 -30.48 21.79
CA ILE A 2 -9.88 -30.01 20.48
C ILE A 2 -10.10 -28.50 20.46
N VAL A 3 -9.02 -27.73 20.46
CA VAL A 3 -9.07 -26.27 20.24
C VAL A 3 -9.32 -26.07 18.75
N LEU A 4 -10.59 -25.88 18.40
CA LEU A 4 -11.01 -25.47 17.07
C LEU A 4 -10.61 -23.99 16.92
N TRP A 5 -9.49 -23.73 16.25
CA TRP A 5 -9.13 -22.39 15.80
C TRP A 5 -10.09 -21.99 14.69
N THR A 6 -11.12 -21.22 15.03
CA THR A 6 -11.93 -20.49 14.06
C THR A 6 -11.14 -19.30 13.56
N ALA A 7 -10.15 -19.54 12.70
CA ALA A 7 -9.63 -18.52 11.80
C ALA A 7 -10.61 -18.39 10.61
N LEU A 8 -11.82 -17.88 10.88
CA LEU A 8 -12.59 -17.20 9.85
C LEU A 8 -11.82 -15.92 9.57
N GLY A 9 -10.82 -16.03 8.69
CA GLY A 9 -9.99 -14.91 8.28
C GLY A 9 -10.90 -13.82 7.77
N CYS A 10 -11.00 -12.72 8.53
CA CYS A 10 -11.52 -11.48 8.00
C CYS A 10 -10.60 -11.13 6.84
N ALA A 11 -11.06 -11.33 5.61
CA ALA A 11 -10.37 -10.81 4.45
C ALA A 11 -10.16 -9.31 4.69
N GLN A 12 -8.92 -8.85 4.58
CA GLN A 12 -8.60 -7.44 4.80
C GLN A 12 -9.20 -6.54 3.72
N GLY A 13 -9.82 -7.13 2.70
CA GLY A 13 -10.57 -6.44 1.67
C GLY A 13 -10.51 -7.17 0.33
N HIS A 14 -10.83 -6.45 -0.73
CA HIS A 14 -10.66 -6.92 -2.11
C HIS A 14 -10.20 -5.75 -2.98
N LEU A 15 -9.46 -6.11 -4.01
CA LEU A 15 -9.00 -5.23 -5.08
C LEU A 15 -9.62 -5.71 -6.39
N ARG A 16 -10.10 -4.78 -7.21
CA ARG A 16 -10.64 -5.05 -8.54
C ARG A 16 -10.03 -4.08 -9.54
N TRP A 17 -9.65 -4.58 -10.70
CA TRP A 17 -9.11 -3.82 -11.83
C TRP A 17 -9.73 -4.32 -13.15
N GLU A 18 -9.41 -3.67 -14.28
CA GLU A 18 -9.98 -4.04 -15.59
C GLU A 18 -9.64 -5.49 -16.01
N GLY A 19 -8.49 -6.00 -15.58
CA GLY A 19 -7.99 -7.33 -15.91
C GLY A 19 -8.31 -8.44 -14.91
N GLY A 20 -8.85 -8.12 -13.72
CA GLY A 20 -9.04 -9.13 -12.67
C GLY A 20 -9.51 -8.58 -11.33
N ASP A 21 -9.57 -9.49 -10.35
CA ASP A 21 -9.82 -9.19 -8.94
C ASP A 21 -8.99 -10.11 -8.05
N ASP A 22 -8.63 -9.63 -6.87
CA ASP A 22 -7.92 -10.41 -5.85
C ASP A 22 -8.29 -9.98 -4.43
N VAL A 23 -8.04 -10.86 -3.48
CA VAL A 23 -8.24 -10.63 -2.06
C VAL A 23 -7.06 -9.85 -1.50
N LEU A 24 -7.35 -8.77 -0.76
CA LEU A 24 -6.32 -8.07 -0.01
C LEU A 24 -5.85 -8.95 1.14
N ARG A 25 -4.54 -9.21 1.15
CA ARG A 25 -3.85 -9.89 2.25
C ARG A 25 -3.18 -8.90 3.19
N THR A 26 -2.91 -7.70 2.71
CA THR A 26 -2.40 -6.58 3.48
C THR A 26 -3.22 -5.32 3.20
N ALA A 27 -3.63 -4.65 4.26
CA ALA A 27 -4.11 -3.28 4.31
C ALA A 27 -3.46 -2.64 5.54
N LEU A 28 -2.59 -1.67 5.33
CA LEU A 28 -1.89 -0.95 6.40
C LEU A 28 -2.23 0.52 6.29
N VAL A 29 -2.25 1.21 7.43
CA VAL A 29 -2.44 2.66 7.46
C VAL A 29 -1.45 3.30 8.43
N GLN A 30 -0.86 4.43 8.05
CA GLN A 30 -0.02 5.24 8.93
C GLN A 30 -0.41 6.70 8.80
N GLU A 31 -0.58 7.34 9.95
CA GLU A 31 -0.76 8.79 10.02
C GLU A 31 0.59 9.45 10.25
N THR A 32 0.90 10.42 9.41
CA THR A 32 2.10 11.24 9.46
C THR A 32 1.70 12.72 9.43
N THR A 33 2.69 13.61 9.48
CA THR A 33 2.47 15.04 9.34
C THR A 33 3.43 15.56 8.28
N ASP A 34 2.89 16.19 7.25
CA ASP A 34 3.66 16.85 6.20
C ASP A 34 3.13 18.26 5.96
N GLY A 35 4.04 19.22 5.77
CA GLY A 35 3.68 20.64 5.68
C GLY A 35 2.96 21.20 6.92
N GLY A 36 2.99 20.48 8.06
CA GLY A 36 2.24 20.82 9.27
C GLY A 36 0.78 20.36 9.28
N LEU A 37 0.32 19.59 8.28
CA LEU A 37 -1.02 19.03 8.21
C LEU A 37 -1.00 17.50 8.37
N PRO A 38 -2.05 16.89 8.95
CA PRO A 38 -2.17 15.44 9.03
C PRO A 38 -2.29 14.81 7.63
N HIS A 39 -1.55 13.73 7.42
CA HIS A 39 -1.53 12.95 6.20
C HIS A 39 -1.68 11.46 6.56
N LEU A 40 -2.57 10.75 5.88
CA LEU A 40 -2.81 9.32 6.12
C LEU A 40 -2.45 8.55 4.85
N THR A 41 -1.47 7.66 4.94
CA THR A 41 -1.11 6.78 3.84
C THR A 41 -1.73 5.41 4.09
N VAL A 42 -2.38 4.86 3.07
CA VAL A 42 -2.95 3.51 3.05
C VAL A 42 -2.16 2.66 2.06
N VAL A 43 -1.64 1.53 2.51
CA VAL A 43 -0.95 0.53 1.67
C VAL A 43 -1.83 -0.70 1.56
N LEU A 44 -2.29 -1.01 0.36
CA LEU A 44 -3.12 -2.17 0.06
C LEU A 44 -2.32 -3.13 -0.81
N SER A 45 -2.37 -4.43 -0.51
CA SER A 45 -1.68 -5.44 -1.31
C SER A 45 -2.34 -6.81 -1.26
N ASN A 46 -2.24 -7.54 -2.37
CA ASN A 46 -2.55 -8.97 -2.41
C ASN A 46 -1.40 -9.85 -1.87
N SER A 47 -0.28 -9.25 -1.49
CA SER A 47 0.84 -9.88 -0.76
C SER A 47 0.74 -9.62 0.74
N THR A 48 1.52 -10.33 1.54
CA THR A 48 1.51 -10.22 3.01
C THR A 48 2.69 -9.38 3.50
N PHE A 49 2.38 -8.28 4.18
CA PHE A 49 3.34 -7.39 4.83
C PHE A 49 2.96 -7.16 6.29
N THR A 50 3.92 -6.65 7.07
CA THR A 50 3.74 -6.22 8.45
C THR A 50 4.11 -4.74 8.58
N CYS A 51 3.68 -4.09 9.67
CA CYS A 51 4.02 -2.69 9.91
C CYS A 51 5.53 -2.45 10.08
N ASP A 52 6.22 -3.33 10.81
CA ASP A 52 7.59 -3.11 11.24
C ASP A 52 8.59 -4.13 10.67
N LEU A 53 9.83 -3.68 10.54
CA LEU A 53 11.00 -4.57 10.51
C LEU A 53 11.27 -5.13 11.91
N PRO A 54 11.95 -6.28 12.03
CA PRO A 54 12.45 -6.75 13.31
C PRO A 54 13.25 -5.64 14.01
N SER A 55 12.88 -5.34 15.26
CA SER A 55 13.55 -4.32 16.09
C SER A 55 14.92 -4.78 16.62
N ASP A 56 15.28 -6.04 16.39
CA ASP A 56 16.58 -6.59 16.78
C ASP A 56 17.71 -5.95 15.95
N PRO A 57 18.78 -5.43 16.57
CA PRO A 57 19.96 -4.96 15.84
C PRO A 57 20.70 -6.08 15.09
N ASP A 58 20.29 -7.35 15.21
CA ASP A 58 20.83 -8.45 14.43
C ASP A 58 20.71 -8.19 12.92
N PRO A 59 21.84 -8.00 12.21
CA PRO A 59 21.83 -7.77 10.77
C PRO A 59 21.25 -8.94 9.98
N VAL A 60 21.28 -10.16 10.51
CA VAL A 60 20.71 -11.34 9.85
C VAL A 60 19.18 -11.25 9.83
N ALA A 61 18.58 -10.91 10.97
CA ALA A 61 17.12 -10.75 11.07
C ALA A 61 16.60 -9.63 10.15
N GLN A 62 17.32 -8.49 10.11
CA GLN A 62 16.96 -7.37 9.22
C GLN A 62 17.10 -7.75 7.74
N THR A 63 18.19 -8.44 7.37
CA THR A 63 18.39 -8.92 6.00
C THR A 63 17.28 -9.88 5.60
N GLN A 64 16.90 -10.83 6.48
CA GLN A 64 15.81 -11.76 6.20
C GLN A 64 14.48 -11.04 6.00
N ALA A 65 14.15 -10.06 6.85
CA ALA A 65 12.91 -9.31 6.70
C ALA A 65 12.86 -8.50 5.39
N LEU A 66 13.99 -7.92 4.96
CA LEU A 66 14.08 -7.25 3.66
C LEU A 66 13.94 -8.22 2.48
N LEU A 67 14.46 -9.44 2.61
CA LEU A 67 14.31 -10.48 1.60
C LEU A 67 12.86 -10.98 1.51
N ASP A 68 12.19 -11.16 2.65
CA ASP A 68 10.79 -11.56 2.73
C ASP A 68 9.90 -10.48 2.11
N LEU A 69 10.18 -9.21 2.43
CA LEU A 69 9.52 -8.06 1.82
C LEU A 69 9.71 -8.03 0.30
N SER A 70 10.95 -8.11 -0.18
CA SER A 70 11.27 -8.11 -1.61
C SER A 70 10.57 -9.28 -2.31
N THR A 71 10.59 -10.47 -1.68
CA THR A 71 9.91 -11.65 -2.21
C THR A 71 8.40 -11.43 -2.32
N ALA A 72 7.77 -10.84 -1.31
CA ALA A 72 6.34 -10.57 -1.29
C ALA A 72 5.95 -9.45 -2.27
N ALA A 73 6.75 -8.38 -2.36
CA ALA A 73 6.46 -7.25 -3.22
C ALA A 73 6.69 -7.55 -4.71
N CYS A 74 7.65 -8.41 -5.02
CA CYS A 74 8.16 -8.62 -6.38
C CYS A 74 7.77 -9.97 -6.98
N ARG A 75 6.91 -10.76 -6.31
CA ARG A 75 6.39 -11.99 -6.90
C ARG A 75 5.53 -11.68 -8.11
N GLU A 76 5.51 -12.60 -9.07
CA GLU A 76 4.58 -12.54 -10.19
C GLU A 76 3.12 -12.49 -9.68
N GLY A 77 2.32 -11.63 -10.31
CA GLY A 77 0.95 -11.31 -9.92
C GLY A 77 0.86 -10.58 -8.57
N ALA A 78 1.90 -9.90 -8.11
CA ALA A 78 1.79 -9.00 -6.96
C ALA A 78 1.12 -7.69 -7.40
N GLU A 79 0.13 -7.25 -6.63
CA GLU A 79 -0.65 -6.05 -6.87
C GLU A 79 -0.63 -5.18 -5.61
N HIS A 80 -0.27 -3.90 -5.77
CA HIS A 80 -0.14 -2.95 -4.67
C HIS A 80 -0.77 -1.61 -5.00
N VAL A 81 -1.59 -1.10 -4.10
CA VAL A 81 -2.19 0.24 -4.20
C VAL A 81 -1.73 1.08 -3.03
N LEU A 82 -1.20 2.25 -3.32
CA LEU A 82 -0.92 3.29 -2.34
C LEU A 82 -2.00 4.34 -2.47
N ILE A 83 -2.59 4.75 -1.35
CA ILE A 83 -3.55 5.85 -1.29
C ILE A 83 -3.05 6.86 -0.27
N GLU A 84 -2.90 8.11 -0.68
CA GLU A 84 -2.51 9.23 0.15
C GLU A 84 -3.73 10.09 0.42
N LEU A 85 -4.06 10.30 1.69
CA LEU A 85 -5.26 11.03 2.11
C LEU A 85 -4.87 12.26 2.92
N TRP A 86 -5.38 13.39 2.48
CA TRP A 86 -5.11 14.71 3.05
C TRP A 86 -6.40 15.29 3.61
N ARG A 87 -6.34 15.83 4.83
CA ARG A 87 -7.46 16.53 5.44
C ARG A 87 -7.06 17.92 5.91
N ALA A 88 -8.00 18.87 5.84
CA ALA A 88 -7.85 20.18 6.46
C ALA A 88 -7.71 20.05 7.98
N ASP A 89 -7.03 21.01 8.61
CA ASP A 89 -6.84 21.02 10.06
C ASP A 89 -8.20 21.01 10.81
N GLY A 90 -8.26 20.26 11.90
CA GLY A 90 -9.46 20.08 12.72
C GLY A 90 -10.60 19.26 12.08
N GLN A 91 -10.43 18.70 10.88
CA GLN A 91 -11.38 17.73 10.30
C GLN A 91 -11.11 16.32 10.85
N ASP A 92 -12.11 15.44 10.84
CA ASP A 92 -11.93 14.01 11.17
C ASP A 92 -11.43 13.22 9.93
N TRP A 93 -10.93 11.99 10.11
CA TRP A 93 -10.60 11.12 8.97
C TRP A 93 -11.85 10.53 8.30
N GLN A 94 -12.98 10.46 9.00
CA GLN A 94 -14.21 9.93 8.42
C GLN A 94 -14.76 10.86 7.33
N GLY A 95 -15.07 10.31 6.16
CA GLY A 95 -15.70 11.08 5.09
C GLY A 95 -15.29 10.63 3.69
N VAL A 96 -15.68 11.44 2.70
CA VAL A 96 -15.34 11.24 1.29
C VAL A 96 -14.19 12.16 0.92
N TYR A 97 -13.15 11.59 0.35
CA TYR A 97 -11.98 12.25 -0.19
C TYR A 97 -12.10 12.27 -1.70
N THR A 98 -12.06 13.48 -2.26
CA THR A 98 -12.06 13.66 -3.71
C THR A 98 -10.66 13.42 -4.25
N GLY A 99 -10.56 12.58 -5.26
CA GLY A 99 -9.29 12.30 -5.92
C GLY A 99 -8.79 13.51 -6.72
N ASP A 100 -7.51 13.85 -6.54
CA ASP A 100 -6.80 14.89 -7.26
C ASP A 100 -5.32 14.48 -7.41
N PRO A 101 -4.76 14.40 -8.64
CA PRO A 101 -3.39 13.98 -8.87
C PRO A 101 -2.35 14.95 -8.27
N GLU A 102 -2.76 16.17 -7.91
CA GLU A 102 -1.94 17.16 -7.21
C GLU A 102 -2.29 17.26 -5.72
N ALA A 103 -3.04 16.29 -5.16
CA ALA A 103 -3.47 16.32 -3.77
C ALA A 103 -2.29 16.51 -2.82
N GLY A 104 -2.48 17.45 -1.90
CA GLY A 104 -1.44 17.83 -0.96
C GLY A 104 -1.87 18.99 -0.09
N PRO A 105 -1.02 19.38 0.87
CA PRO A 105 -1.37 20.38 1.89
C PRO A 105 -1.67 21.76 1.28
N ALA A 106 -1.07 22.07 0.13
CA ALA A 106 -1.25 23.35 -0.55
C ALA A 106 -2.64 23.54 -1.19
N LEU A 107 -3.35 22.44 -1.50
CA LEU A 107 -4.67 22.48 -2.12
C LEU A 107 -5.82 22.42 -1.11
N LEU A 108 -5.50 22.14 0.15
CA LEU A 108 -6.49 22.11 1.23
C LEU A 108 -6.97 23.52 1.59
N GLY A 109 -8.26 23.65 1.86
CA GLY A 109 -8.89 24.91 2.22
C GLY A 109 -10.35 24.76 2.59
N ALA A 110 -11.07 25.87 2.72
CA ALA A 110 -12.47 25.88 3.14
C ALA A 110 -13.40 25.10 2.19
N GLU A 111 -13.07 25.07 0.89
CA GLU A 111 -13.88 24.39 -0.14
C GLU A 111 -13.36 22.98 -0.46
N ARG A 112 -12.12 22.67 -0.08
CA ARG A 112 -11.44 21.40 -0.36
C ARG A 112 -10.87 20.87 0.94
N THR A 113 -11.68 20.12 1.67
CA THR A 113 -11.34 19.67 3.03
C THR A 113 -10.75 18.27 3.08
N HIS A 114 -10.98 17.44 2.06
CA HIS A 114 -10.53 16.05 1.98
C HIS A 114 -10.09 15.73 0.55
N LEU A 115 -8.82 15.37 0.37
CA LEU A 115 -8.23 15.05 -0.93
C LEU A 115 -7.54 13.70 -0.89
N ALA A 116 -7.67 12.94 -1.98
CA ALA A 116 -6.99 11.67 -2.16
C ALA A 116 -6.04 11.75 -3.36
N ASP A 117 -4.88 11.12 -3.24
CA ASP A 117 -4.12 10.66 -4.39
C ASP A 117 -3.89 9.15 -4.30
N ALA A 118 -3.60 8.50 -5.42
CA ALA A 118 -3.30 7.08 -5.42
C ALA A 118 -2.30 6.68 -6.50
N SER A 119 -1.52 5.65 -6.20
CA SER A 119 -0.62 4.99 -7.15
C SER A 119 -0.82 3.47 -7.15
N TRP A 120 -0.79 2.84 -8.33
CA TRP A 120 -0.93 1.39 -8.51
C TRP A 120 0.34 0.80 -9.10
N TYR A 121 0.80 -0.30 -8.51
CA TYR A 121 1.96 -1.07 -8.91
C TYR A 121 1.58 -2.54 -9.07
N GLY A 122 1.80 -3.10 -10.25
CA GLY A 122 1.62 -4.53 -10.51
C GLY A 122 2.84 -5.18 -11.14
N ILE A 123 3.04 -6.46 -10.81
CA ILE A 123 4.15 -7.30 -11.29
C ILE A 123 3.58 -8.39 -12.21
N ASP A 124 3.68 -8.19 -13.51
CA ASP A 124 3.21 -9.13 -14.53
C ASP A 124 4.22 -10.26 -14.77
N GLU A 125 5.52 -9.98 -14.67
CA GLU A 125 6.58 -10.97 -14.88
C GLU A 125 7.70 -10.78 -13.84
N ALA A 126 8.02 -11.87 -13.15
CA ALA A 126 9.13 -11.92 -12.21
C ALA A 126 10.07 -13.08 -12.54
N ALA A 127 11.38 -12.82 -12.50
CA ALA A 127 12.41 -13.82 -12.65
C ALA A 127 13.07 -14.10 -11.29
N LEU A 128 13.49 -15.34 -11.08
CA LEU A 128 14.26 -15.67 -9.88
C LEU A 128 15.65 -15.02 -9.98
N ALA A 129 15.92 -14.07 -9.09
CA ALA A 129 17.19 -13.40 -8.96
C ALA A 129 18.03 -14.10 -7.88
N SER A 130 19.28 -14.41 -8.19
CA SER A 130 20.26 -14.85 -7.20
C SER A 130 21.20 -13.70 -6.88
N THR A 131 21.36 -13.37 -5.59
CA THR A 131 22.38 -12.41 -5.16
C THR A 131 23.74 -13.11 -5.03
N ARG A 132 24.81 -12.34 -4.76
CA ARG A 132 26.19 -12.83 -4.67
C ARG A 132 26.41 -13.89 -3.58
N ASP A 133 25.50 -13.99 -2.62
CA ASP A 133 25.55 -14.93 -1.49
C ASP A 133 24.60 -16.13 -1.65
N PHE A 134 24.13 -16.41 -2.88
CA PHE A 134 23.17 -17.49 -3.20
C PHE A 134 21.79 -17.35 -2.54
N VAL A 135 21.49 -16.19 -1.96
CA VAL A 135 20.15 -15.87 -1.53
C VAL A 135 19.27 -15.69 -2.77
N ARG A 136 18.16 -16.40 -2.81
CA ARG A 136 17.16 -16.35 -3.89
C ARG A 136 16.09 -15.34 -3.52
N THR A 137 15.84 -14.40 -4.40
CA THR A 137 14.71 -13.46 -4.34
C THR A 137 14.03 -13.42 -5.72
N TYR A 138 12.92 -12.71 -5.84
CA TYR A 138 12.36 -12.35 -7.13
C TYR A 138 12.96 -11.02 -7.58
N GLY A 139 13.30 -10.92 -8.85
CA GLY A 139 13.57 -9.65 -9.50
C GLY A 139 12.60 -9.45 -10.65
N VAL A 140 12.37 -8.19 -10.99
CA VAL A 140 11.38 -7.79 -11.99
C VAL A 140 12.08 -7.40 -13.29
N THR A 141 11.45 -7.68 -14.41
CA THR A 141 11.84 -7.10 -15.71
C THR A 141 11.15 -5.75 -15.82
N LEU A 142 11.80 -4.73 -16.39
CA LEU A 142 11.16 -3.41 -16.57
C LEU A 142 9.91 -3.48 -17.44
N SER A 143 9.83 -4.46 -18.34
CA SER A 143 8.66 -4.75 -19.17
C SER A 143 7.57 -5.55 -18.45
N GLY A 144 7.90 -6.18 -17.32
CA GLY A 144 7.01 -7.00 -16.50
C GLY A 144 6.46 -6.26 -15.29
N THR A 145 6.57 -4.94 -15.26
CA THR A 145 5.95 -4.09 -14.23
C THR A 145 5.06 -3.06 -14.90
N HIS A 146 3.86 -2.88 -14.38
CA HIS A 146 3.05 -1.72 -14.70
C HIS A 146 2.94 -0.80 -13.48
N ARG A 147 2.98 0.50 -13.76
CA ARG A 147 2.94 1.55 -12.75
C ARG A 147 2.05 2.66 -13.27
N PHE A 148 1.04 3.00 -12.48
CA PHE A 148 0.16 4.13 -12.69
C PHE A 148 0.29 5.04 -11.48
N ASP A 149 1.03 6.14 -11.64
CA ASP A 149 1.10 7.18 -10.62
C ASP A 149 -0.04 8.17 -10.80
N HIS A 150 -0.47 8.77 -9.69
CA HIS A 150 -1.43 9.88 -9.67
C HIS A 150 -2.76 9.54 -10.37
N MET A 151 -3.32 8.36 -10.10
CA MET A 151 -4.55 7.86 -10.76
C MET A 151 -5.84 8.33 -10.09
N SER A 152 -5.78 9.46 -9.39
CA SER A 152 -6.87 9.95 -8.56
C SER A 152 -7.84 10.88 -9.28
N GLU A 153 -7.55 11.31 -10.52
CA GLU A 153 -8.48 12.15 -11.28
C GLU A 153 -9.87 11.50 -11.39
N GLY A 154 -10.91 12.22 -10.95
CA GLY A 154 -12.29 11.73 -10.96
C GLY A 154 -12.58 10.56 -10.00
N GLY A 155 -11.60 10.13 -9.21
CA GLY A 155 -11.74 9.07 -8.22
C GLY A 155 -12.21 9.56 -6.85
N GLU A 156 -12.58 8.61 -6.00
CA GLU A 156 -13.02 8.88 -4.64
C GLU A 156 -12.53 7.80 -3.67
N VAL A 157 -12.27 8.23 -2.44
CA VAL A 157 -12.02 7.33 -1.31
C VAL A 157 -12.97 7.70 -0.18
N GLU A 158 -13.74 6.73 0.32
CA GLU A 158 -14.59 6.94 1.49
C GLU A 158 -14.01 6.17 2.68
N LEU A 159 -13.69 6.91 3.75
CA LEU A 159 -13.35 6.35 5.05
C LEU A 159 -14.60 6.22 5.91
N LEU A 160 -14.81 5.02 6.43
CA LEU A 160 -16.03 4.60 7.15
C LEU A 160 -15.93 4.77 8.67
N ASP A 161 -14.73 5.09 9.17
CA ASP A 161 -14.48 5.43 10.58
C ASP A 161 -13.49 6.57 10.72
N GLY A 162 -13.50 7.22 11.89
CA GLY A 162 -12.59 8.31 12.23
C GLY A 162 -11.13 7.88 12.46
N GLU A 163 -10.86 6.57 12.42
CA GLU A 163 -9.49 6.04 12.48
C GLU A 163 -8.89 5.79 11.09
N GLY A 164 -9.68 5.93 10.02
CA GLY A 164 -9.25 5.65 8.65
C GLY A 164 -8.81 4.21 8.41
N THR A 165 -9.26 3.28 9.25
CA THR A 165 -8.90 1.85 9.15
C THR A 165 -9.88 1.07 8.29
N ARG A 166 -11.05 1.62 7.97
CA ARG A 166 -11.99 0.98 7.05
C ARG A 166 -12.41 1.95 5.98
N GLY A 167 -12.41 1.48 4.74
CA GLY A 167 -12.79 2.32 3.61
C GLY A 167 -13.15 1.57 2.36
N ARG A 168 -13.57 2.35 1.37
CA ARG A 168 -13.73 1.94 -0.03
C ARG A 168 -13.13 2.99 -0.94
N PHE A 169 -12.71 2.57 -2.12
CA PHE A 169 -12.14 3.46 -3.11
C PHE A 169 -12.62 3.07 -4.51
N ASP A 170 -12.69 4.05 -5.39
CA ASP A 170 -13.03 3.90 -6.79
C ASP A 170 -12.23 4.93 -7.61
N PHE A 171 -11.36 4.44 -8.49
CA PHE A 171 -10.52 5.21 -9.40
C PHE A 171 -10.86 4.77 -10.83
N PRO A 172 -11.92 5.35 -11.43
CA PRO A 172 -12.50 4.84 -12.68
C PRO A 172 -11.54 4.92 -13.86
N ASP A 173 -10.66 5.93 -13.89
CA ASP A 173 -9.68 6.12 -14.97
C ASP A 173 -8.59 5.03 -14.98
N ALA A 174 -8.30 4.43 -13.83
CA ALA A 174 -7.44 3.26 -13.71
C ALA A 174 -8.23 1.93 -13.72
N GLY A 175 -9.57 1.99 -13.82
CA GLY A 175 -10.44 0.83 -13.68
C GLY A 175 -10.32 0.15 -12.31
N LEU A 176 -9.84 0.85 -11.28
CA LEU A 176 -9.38 0.30 -10.02
C LEU A 176 -10.35 0.62 -8.89
N SER A 177 -10.83 -0.39 -8.16
CA SER A 177 -11.76 -0.18 -7.05
C SER A 177 -11.59 -1.25 -5.98
N GLY A 178 -12.12 -0.98 -4.78
CA GLY A 178 -12.03 -1.95 -3.71
C GLY A 178 -12.59 -1.51 -2.38
N ARG A 179 -12.37 -2.37 -1.39
CA ARG A 179 -12.68 -2.10 0.02
C ARG A 179 -11.54 -2.63 0.87
N PHE A 180 -11.32 -2.02 2.02
CA PHE A 180 -10.28 -2.44 2.94
C PHE A 180 -10.69 -2.33 4.41
N GLN A 181 -10.04 -3.15 5.22
CA GLN A 181 -9.95 -3.07 6.67
C GLN A 181 -8.47 -3.18 7.04
N ALA A 182 -7.86 -2.04 7.32
CA ALA A 182 -6.46 -1.86 7.56
C ALA A 182 -6.06 -1.99 9.03
N GLU A 183 -4.82 -2.40 9.23
CA GLU A 183 -4.09 -2.32 10.50
C GLU A 183 -3.36 -0.98 10.59
N ARG A 184 -3.39 -0.33 11.75
CA ARG A 184 -2.66 0.92 11.98
C ARG A 184 -1.21 0.64 12.37
N CYS A 185 -0.28 1.23 11.66
CA CYS A 185 1.15 1.19 11.94
C CYS A 185 1.57 2.41 12.77
N GLU A 186 2.52 2.20 13.68
CA GLU A 186 3.10 3.27 14.48
C GLU A 186 3.93 4.23 13.60
N PRO A 187 3.98 5.53 13.91
CA PRO A 187 4.85 6.47 13.22
C PRO A 187 6.33 6.04 13.32
N GLY A 188 7.06 6.13 12.21
CA GLY A 188 8.47 5.73 12.16
C GLY A 188 8.72 4.24 11.90
N ALA A 189 7.66 3.46 11.67
CA ALA A 189 7.75 2.10 11.17
C ALA A 189 8.51 2.08 9.83
N SER A 190 9.76 1.60 9.85
CA SER A 190 10.69 1.71 8.73
C SER A 190 10.26 0.91 7.51
N LEU A 191 9.57 -0.22 7.72
CA LEU A 191 9.04 -1.05 6.65
C LEU A 191 7.87 -0.35 5.94
N PHE A 192 6.95 0.21 6.73
CA PHE A 192 5.86 1.01 6.19
C PHE A 192 6.38 2.15 5.33
N ALA A 193 7.38 2.90 5.80
CA ALA A 193 7.97 4.00 5.03
C ALA A 193 8.56 3.54 3.68
N LEU A 194 9.15 2.34 3.62
CA LEU A 194 9.62 1.78 2.36
C LEU A 194 8.45 1.47 1.41
N LEU A 195 7.43 0.78 1.92
CA LEU A 195 6.22 0.40 1.16
C LEU A 195 5.45 1.64 0.68
N ALA A 196 5.29 2.64 1.54
CA ALA A 196 4.57 3.88 1.27
C ALA A 196 5.23 4.75 0.19
N ASN A 197 6.54 4.62 -0.02
CA ASN A 197 7.21 5.32 -1.13
C ASN A 197 7.06 4.54 -2.44
N SER A 198 7.28 3.22 -2.39
CA SER A 198 7.08 2.33 -3.52
C SER A 198 7.28 0.87 -3.06
N PRO A 199 6.24 0.02 -3.09
CA PRO A 199 6.36 -1.38 -2.72
C PRO A 199 7.39 -2.12 -3.58
N VAL A 200 7.52 -1.69 -4.84
CA VAL A 200 8.42 -2.29 -5.82
C VAL A 200 9.84 -1.71 -5.81
N ALA A 201 10.13 -0.69 -4.99
CA ALA A 201 11.50 -0.17 -4.84
C ALA A 201 12.47 -1.21 -4.24
N ALA A 202 11.93 -2.22 -3.55
CA ALA A 202 12.69 -3.36 -3.04
C ALA A 202 12.98 -4.43 -4.11
N CYS A 203 12.48 -4.27 -5.34
CA CYS A 203 12.65 -5.25 -6.41
C CYS A 203 14.00 -5.10 -7.11
N PRO A 204 14.87 -6.14 -7.08
CA PRO A 204 16.01 -6.20 -7.97
C PRO A 204 15.57 -6.17 -9.43
N VAL A 205 16.27 -5.41 -10.27
CA VAL A 205 16.04 -5.43 -11.72
C VAL A 205 16.89 -6.52 -12.34
N VAL A 206 16.29 -7.38 -13.17
CA VAL A 206 17.00 -8.48 -13.86
C VAL A 206 16.96 -8.25 -15.37
N GLY A 207 18.15 -8.24 -16.01
CA GLY A 207 18.28 -8.29 -17.47
C GLY A 207 18.18 -6.96 -18.24
N THR A 208 19.22 -6.12 -18.15
CA THR A 208 19.46 -5.05 -19.14
C THR A 208 20.16 -5.58 -20.38
#